data_AF-A0A552JEA0-F1
#
_entry.id   AF-A0A552JEA0-F1
#
_cell.length_a   1.000
_cell.length_b   1.000
_cell.length_c   1.000
_cell.angle_alpha   90.00
_cell.angle_beta   90.00
_cell.angle_gamma   90.00
#
_symmetry.space_group_name_H-M   'P 1'
#
loop_
_entity.id
_entity.type
_entity.pdbx_description
1 polymer ?
#
loop_
_entity_poly.entity_id
_entity_poly.type
_entity_poly.pdbx_seq_one_letter_code
_entity_poly.pdbx_strand_id
1 'polypeptide(L)'
;MKTDSIFYRMFLDFPDSFFELIERPDVIVSNYRFTSQEVKQLAFRLDGLFLPIDNLENLPFYLVEVQFQKDEDLYYRLFSELFLYLRQYKPL
;
A
#
# COMPACT_ATOMS: atom_id res chain seq x y z
N MET A 1 -0.25 13.03 8.62
CA MET A 1 -0.85 12.43 9.84
C MET A 1 -2.34 12.67 10.08
N LYS A 2 -2.96 13.82 9.79
CA LYS A 2 -4.45 13.94 9.83
C LYS A 2 -5.11 13.65 8.48
N THR A 3 -4.41 13.94 7.39
CA THR A 3 -4.87 13.83 6.01
C THR A 3 -4.73 12.41 5.43
N ASP A 4 -3.80 11.59 5.91
CA ASP A 4 -3.59 10.20 5.46
C ASP A 4 -4.83 9.33 5.76
N SER A 5 -5.62 9.70 6.79
CA SER A 5 -6.82 8.98 7.19
C SER A 5 -7.93 9.00 6.13
N ILE A 6 -8.04 10.05 5.31
CA ILE A 6 -9.12 10.15 4.32
C ILE A 6 -8.89 9.21 3.14
N PHE A 7 -7.66 9.11 2.64
CA PHE A 7 -7.32 8.19 1.55
C PHE A 7 -7.27 6.76 2.02
N TYR A 8 -6.77 6.53 3.24
CA TYR A 8 -6.90 5.21 3.85
C TYR A 8 -8.36 4.79 3.92
N ARG A 9 -9.27 5.67 4.36
CA ARG A 9 -10.70 5.38 4.41
C ARG A 9 -11.31 5.20 3.01
N MET A 10 -10.90 6.03 2.05
CA MET A 10 -11.35 5.94 0.66
C MET A 10 -11.00 4.58 0.05
N PHE A 11 -9.76 4.10 0.18
CA PHE A 11 -9.36 2.80 -0.35
C PHE A 11 -9.89 1.63 0.47
N LEU A 12 -10.22 1.84 1.75
CA LEU A 12 -10.91 0.85 2.57
C LEU A 12 -12.38 0.68 2.14
N ASP A 13 -13.09 1.77 1.90
CA ASP A 13 -14.52 1.75 1.55
C ASP A 13 -14.73 1.52 0.04
N PHE A 14 -13.79 1.95 -0.81
CA PHE A 14 -13.84 1.88 -2.27
C PHE A 14 -12.49 1.41 -2.86
N PRO A 15 -12.10 0.14 -2.66
CA PRO A 15 -10.79 -0.36 -3.10
C PRO A 15 -10.59 -0.31 -4.61
N ASP A 16 -11.67 -0.40 -5.41
CA ASP A 16 -11.62 -0.30 -6.88
C ASP A 16 -11.06 1.04 -7.36
N SER A 17 -11.29 2.12 -6.60
CA SER A 17 -10.81 3.46 -6.96
C SER A 17 -9.28 3.52 -7.11
N PHE A 18 -8.52 2.71 -6.37
CA PHE A 18 -7.08 2.62 -6.53
C PHE A 18 -6.69 2.04 -7.89
N PHE A 19 -7.36 0.96 -8.30
CA PHE A 19 -7.07 0.26 -9.56
C PHE A 19 -7.48 1.08 -10.78
N GLU A 20 -8.56 1.85 -10.66
CA GLU A 20 -8.93 2.86 -11.66
C GLU A 20 -7.84 3.93 -11.82
N LEU A 21 -7.29 4.46 -10.72
CA LEU A 21 -6.26 5.52 -10.75
C LEU A 21 -4.95 5.09 -11.41
N ILE A 22 -4.60 3.80 -11.32
CA ILE A 22 -3.38 3.25 -11.95
C ILE A 22 -3.66 2.66 -13.35
N GLU A 23 -4.82 2.95 -13.93
CA GLU A 23 -5.25 2.46 -15.26
C GLU A 23 -5.25 0.92 -15.36
N ARG A 24 -5.68 0.25 -14.30
CA ARG A 24 -5.83 -1.22 -14.21
C ARG A 24 -7.26 -1.65 -13.84
N PRO A 25 -8.29 -1.22 -14.58
CA PRO A 25 -9.69 -1.52 -14.24
C PRO A 25 -10.04 -3.01 -14.33
N ASP A 26 -9.28 -3.80 -15.10
CA ASP A 26 -9.52 -5.24 -15.26
C ASP A 26 -9.03 -6.07 -14.05
N VAL A 27 -8.39 -5.44 -13.06
CA VAL A 27 -7.97 -6.14 -11.85
C VAL A 27 -9.20 -6.54 -11.03
N ILE A 28 -9.29 -7.83 -10.71
CA ILE A 28 -10.32 -8.36 -9.83
C ILE A 28 -9.98 -7.94 -8.40
N VAL A 29 -10.59 -6.85 -7.93
CA VAL A 29 -10.28 -6.23 -6.63
C VAL A 29 -10.56 -7.16 -5.44
N SER A 30 -11.53 -8.08 -5.58
CA SER A 30 -11.78 -9.12 -4.57
C SER A 30 -10.61 -10.08 -4.36
N ASN A 31 -9.62 -10.09 -5.27
CA ASN A 31 -8.38 -10.84 -5.10
C ASN A 31 -7.38 -10.14 -4.18
N TYR A 32 -7.71 -8.95 -3.66
CA TYR A 32 -6.82 -8.15 -2.83
C TYR A 32 -7.44 -7.84 -1.47
N ARG A 33 -6.59 -7.85 -0.44
CA ARG A 33 -6.88 -7.31 0.89
C ARG A 33 -6.17 -5.98 1.05
N PHE A 34 -6.94 -4.91 1.27
CA PHE A 34 -6.38 -3.62 1.65
C PHE A 34 -6.08 -3.56 3.16
N THR A 35 -4.90 -3.06 3.53
CA THR A 35 -4.48 -2.89 4.93
C THR A 35 -3.47 -1.76 5.08
N SER A 36 -3.23 -1.31 6.31
CA SER A 36 -2.07 -0.49 6.67
C SER A 36 -1.24 -1.30 7.67
N GLN A 37 0.04 -1.47 7.38
CA GLN A 37 0.92 -2.35 8.15
C GLN A 37 1.99 -1.54 8.89
N GLU A 38 2.05 -1.72 10.19
CA GLU A 38 3.09 -1.14 11.04
C GLU A 38 4.29 -2.08 11.13
N VAL A 39 5.47 -1.54 10.83
CA VAL A 39 6.75 -2.27 10.86
C VAL A 39 7.40 -2.05 12.22
N LYS A 40 7.06 -2.93 13.16
CA LYS A 40 7.32 -2.77 14.61
C LYS A 40 8.78 -2.48 15.01
N GLN A 41 9.78 -3.06 14.35
CA GLN A 41 11.19 -2.85 14.75
C GLN A 41 11.72 -1.46 14.38
N LEU A 42 11.09 -0.79 13.41
CA LEU A 42 11.57 0.46 12.82
C LEU A 42 10.58 1.62 13.02
N ALA A 43 9.45 1.35 13.69
CA ALA A 43 8.43 2.32 14.08
C ALA A 43 7.90 3.20 12.94
N PHE A 44 7.82 2.64 11.72
CA PHE A 44 7.14 3.27 10.60
C PHE A 44 5.91 2.47 10.19
N ARG A 45 4.98 3.15 9.51
CA ARG A 45 3.72 2.58 9.03
C ARG A 45 3.58 2.92 7.56
N LEU A 46 3.28 1.92 6.76
CA LEU A 46 2.91 2.10 5.37
C LEU A 46 1.48 2.62 5.29
N ASP A 47 1.25 3.65 4.48
CA ASP A 47 -0.06 4.28 4.33
C ASP A 47 -1.12 3.29 3.82
N GLY A 48 -0.76 2.46 2.84
CA GLY A 48 -1.63 1.42 2.31
C GLY A 48 -0.88 0.27 1.64
N LEU A 49 -1.45 -0.92 1.74
CA LEU A 49 -1.00 -2.14 1.09
C LEU A 49 -2.20 -2.89 0.53
N PHE A 50 -2.16 -3.21 -0.76
CA PHE A 50 -3.04 -4.20 -1.37
C PHE A 50 -2.28 -5.51 -1.52
N LEU A 51 -2.57 -6.48 -0.66
CA LEU A 51 -1.96 -7.80 -0.68
C LEU A 51 -2.87 -8.78 -1.43
N PRO A 52 -2.36 -9.62 -2.34
CA PRO A 52 -3.13 -10.73 -2.88
C PRO A 52 -3.70 -11.61 -1.77
N ILE A 53 -4.90 -12.15 -1.97
CA ILE A 53 -5.46 -13.19 -1.10
C ILE A 53 -4.70 -14.51 -1.29
N ASP A 54 -4.75 -15.38 -0.27
CA ASP A 54 -4.05 -16.67 -0.24
C ASP A 54 -4.30 -17.49 -1.53
N ASN A 55 -3.24 -18.12 -2.04
CA ASN A 55 -3.19 -18.89 -3.30
C ASN A 55 -3.15 -18.08 -4.61
N LEU A 56 -2.89 -16.77 -4.56
CA LEU A 56 -2.69 -15.92 -5.74
C LEU A 56 -1.26 -15.34 -5.81
N GLU A 57 -0.26 -16.17 -5.55
CA GLU A 57 1.19 -15.81 -5.48
C GLU A 57 1.76 -15.21 -6.79
N ASN A 58 1.05 -15.35 -7.92
CA ASN A 58 1.48 -14.76 -9.19
C ASN A 58 1.04 -13.30 -9.37
N LEU A 59 0.24 -12.76 -8.44
CA LEU A 59 -0.25 -11.39 -8.50
C LEU A 59 0.72 -10.46 -7.75
N PRO A 60 1.02 -9.26 -8.29
CA PRO A 60 1.80 -8.29 -7.55
C PRO A 60 1.00 -7.77 -6.36
N PHE A 61 1.67 -7.48 -5.24
CA PHE A 61 1.10 -6.59 -4.23
C PHE A 61 1.35 -5.13 -4.62
N TYR A 62 0.52 -4.22 -4.10
CA TYR A 62 0.67 -2.79 -4.33
C TYR A 62 0.92 -2.06 -3.02
N LEU A 63 1.92 -1.17 -3.04
CA LEU A 63 2.18 -0.21 -1.99
C LEU A 63 1.55 1.12 -2.38
N VAL A 64 0.86 1.75 -1.43
CA VAL A 64 0.24 3.08 -1.61
C VAL A 64 0.82 4.02 -0.58
N GLU A 65 1.35 5.15 -1.05
CA GLU A 65 1.84 6.25 -0.23
C GLU A 65 1.17 7.54 -0.73
N VAL A 66 0.57 8.31 0.18
CA VAL A 66 -0.19 9.50 -0.21
C VAL A 66 0.49 10.76 0.29
N GLN A 67 0.88 11.61 -0.66
CA GLN A 67 1.58 12.86 -0.37
C GLN A 67 0.65 14.08 -0.56
N PHE A 68 0.38 14.81 0.51
CA PHE A 68 -0.42 16.06 0.47
C PHE A 68 0.42 17.32 0.30
N GLN A 69 1.63 17.32 0.83
CA GLN A 69 2.57 18.43 0.73
C GLN A 69 3.86 17.90 0.12
N LYS A 70 4.56 18.76 -0.60
CA LYS A 70 5.86 18.41 -1.15
C LYS A 70 6.78 17.96 0.00
N ASP A 71 7.32 16.77 -0.17
CA ASP A 71 8.29 16.08 0.66
C ASP A 71 9.41 15.66 -0.29
N GLU A 72 10.54 16.35 -0.19
CA GLU A 72 11.72 16.09 -1.04
C GLU A 72 12.33 14.71 -0.73
N ASP A 73 12.06 14.17 0.46
CA ASP A 73 12.59 12.90 0.92
C ASP A 73 11.65 11.72 0.63
N LEU A 74 10.48 11.98 0.00
CA LEU A 74 9.44 10.97 -0.24
C LEU A 74 10.00 9.67 -0.82
N TYR A 75 10.73 9.76 -1.94
CA TYR A 75 11.23 8.56 -2.62
C TYR A 75 12.29 7.83 -1.79
N TYR A 76 13.18 8.56 -1.12
CA TYR A 76 14.18 7.96 -0.25
C TYR A 76 13.53 7.19 0.90
N ARG A 77 12.51 7.78 1.52
CA ARG A 77 11.70 7.15 2.56
C ARG A 77 10.93 5.95 2.02
N LEU A 78 10.16 6.13 0.95
CA LEU A 78 9.30 5.12 0.34
C LEU A 78 10.08 3.85 -0.04
N PHE A 79 11.19 4.00 -0.77
CA PHE A 79 11.99 2.85 -1.18
C PHE A 79 12.66 2.18 0.02
N SER A 80 13.17 2.96 0.98
CA SER A 80 13.76 2.39 2.20
C SER A 80 12.74 1.57 2.97
N GLU A 81 11.55 2.11 3.20
CA GLU A 81 10.44 1.46 3.90
C GLU A 81 9.98 0.21 3.15
N LEU A 82 9.85 0.26 1.82
CA LEU A 82 9.53 -0.89 0.98
C LEU A 82 10.56 -2.01 1.12
N PHE A 83 11.87 -1.71 1.03
CA PHE A 83 12.89 -2.75 1.14
C PHE A 83 12.97 -3.34 2.55
N LEU A 84 12.74 -2.52 3.58
CA LEU A 84 12.67 -2.98 4.97
C LEU A 84 11.45 -3.90 5.18
N TYR A 85 10.31 -3.53 4.61
CA TYR A 85 9.10 -4.35 4.59
C TYR A 85 9.34 -5.71 3.94
N LEU A 86 9.87 -5.71 2.71
CA LEU A 86 10.18 -6.93 1.95
C LEU A 86 11.15 -7.85 2.72
N ARG A 87 12.20 -7.27 3.32
CA ARG A 87 13.18 -8.02 4.10
C ARG A 87 12.55 -8.71 5.31
N GLN A 88 11.62 -8.04 5.98
CA GLN A 88 11.01 -8.52 7.21
C GLN A 88 9.88 -9.52 6.96
N TYR A 89 8.97 -9.23 6.03
CA TYR A 89 7.75 -9.99 5.85
C TYR A 89 7.80 -11.01 4.71
N LYS A 90 8.69 -10.81 3.73
CA LYS A 90 8.83 -11.69 2.55
C LYS A 90 7.46 -12.12 1.98
N PRO A 91 6.59 -11.15 1.62
CA PRO A 91 5.28 -11.48 1.06
C PRO A 91 5.46 -12.35 -0.18
N LEU A 92 4.67 -13.44 -0.24
CA LEU A 92 4.62 -14.37 -1.37
C LEU A 92 3.70 -13.84 -2.46
#